data_AF-A0ABC9TQW9-F1
#
_entry.id   AF-A0ABC9TQW9-F1
#
_cell.length_a   1.000
_cell.length_b   1.000
_cell.length_c   1.000
_cell.angle_alpha   90.00
_cell.angle_beta   90.00
_cell.angle_gamma   90.00
#
_symmetry.space_group_name_H-M   'P 1'
#
loop_
_entity.id
_entity.type
_entity.pdbx_description
1 polymer ?
#
loop_
_entity_poly.entity_id
_entity_poly.type
_entity_poly.pdbx_seq_one_letter_code
_entity_poly.pdbx_strand_id
1 'polypeptide(L)'
;MYKQPKNVSKSIRLTEDLYKYIDNYCGDGFNEKFENVILDARHSENKRLIRLEMLQKDYDRLEARYKELQQSFAELKSIHRNAVNVHRMLYELSGECSAFLDK
;
A
#
# COMPACT_ATOMS: atom_id res chain seq x y z
N MET A 1 36.34 4.69 8.58
CA MET A 1 35.51 4.25 9.72
C MET A 1 36.42 3.68 10.79
N TYR A 2 36.32 4.16 12.03
CA TYR A 2 37.08 3.59 13.14
C TYR A 2 36.43 2.25 13.53
N LYS A 3 37.16 1.13 13.37
CA LYS A 3 36.73 -0.18 13.89
C LYS A 3 36.79 -0.13 15.42
N GLN A 4 35.68 -0.39 16.10
CA GLN A 4 35.68 -0.49 17.54
C GLN A 4 36.51 -1.71 17.98
N PRO A 5 37.24 -1.63 19.11
CA PRO A 5 38.03 -2.75 19.62
C PRO A 5 37.12 -3.93 20.02
N LYS A 6 37.42 -5.11 19.47
CA LYS A 6 36.65 -6.35 19.69
C LYS A 6 37.08 -7.02 21.01
N ASN A 7 36.54 -6.55 22.12
CA ASN A 7 36.93 -7.01 23.47
C ASN A 7 35.97 -8.07 24.07
N VAL A 8 34.89 -8.42 23.36
CA VAL A 8 33.92 -9.42 23.80
C VAL A 8 34.23 -10.75 23.13
N SER A 9 34.76 -11.70 23.91
CA SER A 9 34.94 -13.09 23.47
C SER A 9 33.86 -13.97 24.10
N LYS A 10 32.93 -14.45 23.27
CA LYS A 10 31.87 -15.38 23.66
C LYS A 10 31.79 -16.49 22.61
N SER A 11 31.61 -17.73 23.04
CA SER A 11 31.40 -18.88 22.16
C SER A 11 29.90 -19.14 22.00
N ILE A 12 29.46 -19.38 20.77
CA ILE A 12 28.07 -19.72 20.41
C ILE A 12 28.04 -21.08 19.72
N ARG A 13 27.05 -21.92 20.02
CA ARG A 13 26.79 -23.17 19.31
C ARG A 13 25.71 -22.91 18.27
N LEU A 14 25.92 -23.42 17.06
CA LEU A 14 25.06 -23.18 15.92
C LEU A 14 24.70 -24.51 15.26
N THR A 15 23.59 -24.52 14.53
CA THR A 15 23.29 -25.62 13.62
C THR A 15 24.23 -25.57 12.41
N GLU A 16 24.42 -26.71 11.77
CA GLU A 16 25.21 -26.84 10.53
C GLU A 16 24.71 -25.85 9.46
N ASP A 17 23.40 -25.72 9.31
CA ASP A 17 22.77 -24.84 8.32
C ASP A 17 23.07 -23.36 8.58
N LEU A 18 22.96 -22.93 9.84
CA LEU A 18 23.24 -21.55 10.22
C LEU A 18 24.74 -21.24 10.10
N TYR A 19 25.60 -22.20 10.45
CA TYR A 19 27.04 -22.08 10.23
C TYR A 19 27.36 -21.89 8.74
N LYS A 20 26.84 -22.75 7.86
CA LYS A 20 27.04 -22.64 6.40
C LYS A 20 26.51 -21.33 5.85
N TYR A 21 25.36 -20.86 6.34
CA TYR A 21 24.81 -19.56 5.95
C TYR A 21 25.78 -18.42 6.30
N ILE A 22 26.29 -18.38 7.53
CA ILE A 22 27.24 -17.35 7.98
C ILE A 22 28.58 -17.50 7.25
N ASP A 23 29.10 -18.72 7.10
CA ASP A 23 30.42 -18.94 6.52
C ASP A 23 30.48 -18.64 5.02
N ASN A 24 29.34 -18.68 4.32
CA ASN A 24 29.25 -18.22 2.93
C ASN A 24 29.07 -16.69 2.79
N TYR A 25 28.97 -15.95 3.89
CA TYR A 25 28.80 -14.50 3.87
C TYR A 25 30.13 -13.76 3.65
N CYS A 26 30.06 -12.49 3.26
CA CYS A 26 31.25 -11.67 3.04
C CYS A 26 31.95 -11.32 4.37
N GLY A 27 33.28 -11.36 4.38
CA GLY A 27 34.11 -10.99 5.53
C GLY A 27 35.26 -11.96 5.78
N ASP A 28 36.26 -11.48 6.53
CA ASP A 28 37.45 -12.26 6.87
C ASP A 28 37.28 -13.06 8.16
N GLY A 29 37.08 -14.36 7.99
CA GLY A 29 36.85 -15.30 9.09
C GLY A 29 35.45 -15.22 9.69
N PHE A 30 35.12 -16.23 10.51
CA PHE A 30 33.75 -16.46 10.96
C PHE A 30 33.14 -15.27 11.74
N ASN A 31 33.91 -14.66 12.65
CA ASN A 31 33.41 -13.58 13.50
C ASN A 31 33.05 -12.31 12.70
N GLU A 32 33.82 -11.98 11.67
CA GLU A 32 33.51 -10.83 10.81
C GLU A 32 32.28 -11.11 9.94
N LYS A 33 32.19 -12.31 9.36
CA LYS A 33 31.01 -12.73 8.60
C LYS A 33 29.74 -12.70 9.45
N PHE A 34 29.82 -13.21 10.69
CA PHE A 34 28.69 -13.16 11.64
C PHE A 34 28.28 -11.71 11.93
N GLU A 35 29.24 -10.83 12.23
CA GLU A 35 28.98 -9.41 12.48
C GLU A 35 28.31 -8.75 11.26
N ASN A 36 28.80 -9.01 10.05
CA ASN A 36 28.25 -8.46 8.81
C ASN A 36 26.80 -8.91 8.58
N VAL A 37 26.48 -10.19 8.79
CA VAL A 37 25.09 -10.71 8.69
C VAL A 37 24.15 -9.92 9.61
N ILE A 38 24.55 -9.74 10.88
CA ILE A 38 23.71 -9.07 11.87
C ILE A 38 23.56 -7.58 11.55
N LEU A 39 24.63 -6.91 11.14
CA LEU A 39 24.59 -5.52 10.73
C LEU A 39 23.69 -5.32 9.50
N ASP A 40 23.81 -6.18 8.49
CA ASP A 40 22.97 -6.10 7.29
C ASP A 40 21.50 -6.38 7.60
N ALA A 41 21.21 -7.37 8.44
CA ALA A 41 19.86 -7.64 8.92
C ALA A 41 19.26 -6.41 9.61
N ARG A 42 20.00 -5.79 10.55
CA ARG A 42 19.55 -4.60 11.26
C ARG A 42 19.32 -3.39 10.33
N HIS A 43 20.23 -3.13 9.40
CA HIS A 43 20.10 -2.01 8.47
C HIS A 43 18.96 -2.23 7.47
N SER A 44 18.80 -3.46 6.97
CA SER A 44 17.74 -3.79 6.03
C SER A 44 16.36 -3.77 6.71
N GLU A 45 16.26 -4.20 7.96
CA GLU A 45 15.03 -4.13 8.75
C GLU A 45 14.54 -2.69 8.92
N ASN A 46 15.42 -1.77 9.33
CA ASN A 46 15.04 -0.37 9.48
C ASN A 46 14.57 0.26 8.15
N LYS A 47 15.28 -0.02 7.05
CA LYS A 47 14.86 0.42 5.71
C LYS A 47 13.50 -0.16 5.31
N ARG A 48 13.23 -1.43 5.64
CA ARG A 48 11.94 -2.08 5.38
C ARG A 48 10.82 -1.43 6.18
N LEU A 49 11.05 -1.11 7.46
CA LEU A 49 10.07 -0.44 8.31
C LEU A 49 9.71 0.95 7.77
N ILE A 50 10.71 1.77 7.42
CA ILE A 50 10.47 3.09 6.81
C ILE A 50 9.67 2.95 5.52
N ARG A 51 10.05 2.00 4.66
CA ARG A 51 9.32 1.75 3.41
C ARG A 51 7.87 1.33 3.66
N LEU A 52 7.62 0.48 4.66
CA LEU A 52 6.27 0.07 5.04
C LEU A 52 5.43 1.26 5.52
N GLU A 53 5.99 2.15 6.34
CA GLU A 53 5.28 3.36 6.78
C GLU A 53 4.93 4.29 5.61
N MET A 54 5.83 4.45 4.65
CA MET A 54 5.56 5.24 3.44
C MET A 54 4.46 4.61 2.59
N LEU A 55 4.53 3.29 2.37
CA LEU A 55 3.48 2.57 1.63
C LEU A 55 2.13 2.65 2.33
N GLN A 56 2.09 2.58 3.66
CA GLN A 56 0.85 2.71 4.41
C GLN A 56 0.22 4.10 4.21
N LYS A 57 1.01 5.17 4.28
CA LYS A 57 0.52 6.54 4.02
C LYS A 57 -0.02 6.69 2.61
N ASP A 58 0.65 6.11 1.62
CA ASP A 58 0.19 6.14 0.23
C ASP A 58 -1.11 5.34 0.05
N TYR A 59 -1.23 4.19 0.72
CA TYR A 59 -2.45 3.38 0.74
C TYR A 59 -3.62 4.17 1.34
N ASP A 60 -3.44 4.76 2.52
CA ASP A 60 -4.49 5.51 3.22
C ASP A 60 -4.98 6.70 2.36
N ARG A 61 -4.05 7.41 1.70
CA ARG A 61 -4.39 8.50 0.77
C ARG A 61 -5.16 8.01 -0.44
N LEU A 62 -4.76 6.88 -1.03
CA LEU A 62 -5.44 6.33 -2.20
C LEU A 62 -6.83 5.82 -1.83
N GLU A 63 -6.96 5.19 -0.66
CA GLU A 63 -8.23 4.69 -0.14
C GLU A 63 -9.22 5.85 0.11
N ALA A 64 -8.76 6.96 0.68
CA ALA A 64 -9.58 8.16 0.87
C ALA A 64 -10.11 8.71 -0.47
N ARG A 65 -9.23 8.87 -1.47
CA ARG A 65 -9.62 9.34 -2.81
C ARG A 65 -10.58 8.39 -3.51
N TYR A 66 -10.39 7.08 -3.32
CA TYR A 66 -11.31 6.08 -3.87
C TYR A 66 -12.71 6.21 -3.27
N LYS A 67 -12.82 6.39 -1.94
CA LYS A 67 -14.09 6.62 -1.25
C LYS A 67 -14.79 7.90 -1.75
N GLU A 68 -14.06 9.00 -1.91
CA GLU A 68 -14.59 10.25 -2.47
C GLU A 68 -15.11 10.06 -3.92
N LEU A 69 -14.34 9.35 -4.74
CA LEU A 69 -14.74 9.06 -6.12
C LEU A 69 -15.99 8.18 -6.16
N GLN A 70 -16.07 7.19 -5.27
CA GLN A 70 -17.23 6.31 -5.16
C GLN A 70 -18.49 7.09 -4.76
N GLN A 71 -18.37 8.04 -3.83
CA GLN A 71 -19.48 8.90 -3.43
C GLN A 71 -19.95 9.80 -4.58
N SER A 72 -19.05 10.51 -5.26
CA SER A 72 -19.40 11.37 -6.39
C SER A 72 -20.05 10.58 -7.54
N PHE A 73 -19.60 9.35 -7.79
CA PHE A 73 -20.24 8.47 -8.77
C PHE A 73 -21.66 8.07 -8.35
N ALA A 74 -21.90 7.80 -7.07
CA ALA A 74 -23.24 7.50 -6.56
C ALA A 74 -24.19 8.71 -6.71
N GLU A 75 -23.70 9.91 -6.45
CA GLU A 75 -24.44 11.17 -6.66
C GLU A 75 -24.77 11.37 -8.14
N LEU A 76 -23.80 11.21 -9.03
CA LEU A 76 -24.00 11.31 -10.47
C LEU A 76 -25.04 10.29 -10.98
N LYS A 77 -25.00 9.05 -10.48
CA LYS A 77 -25.99 8.02 -10.80
C LYS A 77 -27.40 8.41 -10.31
N SER A 78 -27.50 9.10 -9.18
CA SER A 78 -28.77 9.64 -8.70
C SER A 78 -29.31 10.74 -9.61
N ILE A 79 -28.47 11.72 -9.97
CA ILE A 79 -28.81 12.81 -10.88
C ILE A 79 -29.25 12.26 -12.24
N HIS A 80 -28.53 11.29 -12.78
CA HIS A 80 -28.87 10.65 -14.05
C HIS A 80 -30.27 10.01 -14.02
N ARG A 81 -30.60 9.26 -12.96
CA ARG A 81 -31.94 8.68 -12.79
C ARG A 81 -33.03 9.75 -12.75
N ASN A 82 -32.79 10.83 -12.01
CA ASN A 82 -33.74 11.94 -11.93
C ASN A 82 -33.94 12.61 -13.29
N ALA A 83 -32.87 12.83 -14.06
CA ALA A 83 -32.94 13.42 -15.39
C ALA A 83 -33.77 12.56 -16.36
N VAL A 84 -33.56 11.23 -16.34
CA VAL A 84 -34.37 10.28 -17.14
C VAL A 84 -35.85 10.35 -16.75
N ASN A 85 -36.15 10.40 -15.44
CA ASN A 85 -37.53 10.50 -14.95
C ASN A 85 -38.19 11.81 -15.39
N VAL A 86 -37.51 12.95 -15.25
CA VAL A 86 -38.02 14.26 -15.69
C VAL A 86 -38.27 14.26 -17.19
N HIS A 87 -37.33 13.73 -17.98
CA HIS A 87 -37.50 13.63 -19.44
C HIS A 87 -38.76 12.83 -19.81
N ARG A 88 -38.99 11.68 -19.16
CA ARG A 88 -40.20 10.88 -19.35
C ARG A 88 -41.47 11.67 -19.01
N MET A 89 -41.50 12.34 -17.86
CA MET A 89 -42.66 13.13 -17.44
C MET A 89 -42.97 14.27 -18.41
N LEU A 90 -41.95 14.96 -18.92
CA LEU A 90 -42.12 16.01 -19.92
C LEU A 90 -42.67 15.45 -21.24
N TYR A 91 -42.21 14.27 -21.65
CA TYR A 91 -42.71 13.61 -22.85
C TYR A 91 -44.20 13.22 -22.72
N GLU A 92 -44.58 12.66 -21.57
CA GLU A 92 -45.97 12.33 -21.26
C GLU A 92 -46.87 13.59 -21.28
N LEU A 93 -46.45 14.64 -20.57
CA LEU A 93 -47.18 15.92 -20.54
C LEU A 93 -47.33 16.55 -21.93
N SER A 94 -46.27 16.49 -22.76
CA SER A 94 -46.34 16.98 -24.14
C SER A 94 -47.40 16.24 -24.95
N GLY A 95 -47.51 14.92 -24.79
CA GLY A 95 -48.53 14.11 -25.45
C GLY A 95 -49.95 14.47 -24.99
N GLU A 96 -50.14 14.67 -23.69
CA GLU A 96 -51.42 15.12 -23.12
C GLU A 96 -51.83 16.50 -23.64
N CYS A 97 -50.88 17.44 -23.69
CA CYS A 97 -51.11 18.77 -24.26
C CYS A 97 -51.53 18.72 -25.73
N SER A 98 -50.85 17.94 -26.57
CA SER A 98 -51.25 17.75 -27.97
C SER A 98 -52.67 17.19 -28.08
N ALA A 99 -52.99 16.14 -27.32
CA ALA A 99 -54.32 15.53 -27.33
C ALA A 99 -55.43 16.46 -26.81
N PHE A 100 -55.11 17.43 -25.96
CA PHE A 100 -56.05 18.46 -25.51
C PHE A 100 -56.30 19.52 -26.57
N LEU A 101 -55.26 19.94 -27.30
CA LEU A 101 -55.35 20.96 -28.35
C LEU A 101 -56.04 20.45 -29.63
N ASP A 102 -56.00 19.14 -29.88
CA ASP A 102 -56.66 18.51 -31.04
C ASP A 102 -58.16 18.22 -30.83
N LYS A 103 -58.74 18.60 -29.68
CA LYS A 103 -60.18 18.50 -29.36
C LYS A 103 -60.91 19.83 -29.55
#